data_AF-A0A7C3S766-F1
#
_entry.id   AF-A0A7C3S766-F1
#
_cell.length_a   1.000
_cell.length_b   1.000
_cell.length_c   1.000
_cell.angle_alpha   90.00
_cell.angle_beta   90.00
_cell.angle_gamma   90.00
#
_symmetry.space_group_name_H-M   'P 1'
#
loop_
_entity.id
_entity.type
_entity.pdbx_description
1 polymer ?
#
loop_
_entity_poly.entity_id
_entity_poly.type
_entity_poly.pdbx_seq_one_letter_code
_entity_poly.pdbx_strand_id
1 'polypeptide(L)'
;PHRINYRANVLAMKALGVKAVLATTATGTLRQTLPPGTLLVPDQLLDLTRQRPLTLFEGEDAPVVHIDLTYPFCPELRRRLIHAAQETGIQVVNGGCYVCGEGPRYETAFEVKVLAQLGGDVAGMTAGTEATLFREAEICYAIISVVTNWGAGLSPQPLSHSEVEAVMAEKLPLVAQIFEQVIAGFDFPDCPCQHSLETYGENARAWLRAEISV
;
A
#
# COMPACT_ATOMS: atom_id res chain seq x y z
N PRO A 1 -7.28 11.08 4.41
CA PRO A 1 -6.51 9.87 4.83
C PRO A 1 -6.75 9.46 6.28
N HIS A 2 -6.50 10.35 7.25
CA HIS A 2 -6.60 10.06 8.70
C HIS A 2 -8.00 9.62 9.20
N ARG A 3 -9.08 9.93 8.47
CA ARG A 3 -10.46 9.53 8.82
C ARG A 3 -10.95 8.24 8.15
N ILE A 4 -10.12 7.61 7.31
CA ILE A 4 -10.51 6.35 6.66
C ILE A 4 -10.59 5.27 7.72
N ASN A 5 -11.68 4.51 7.75
CA ASN A 5 -11.83 3.37 8.64
C ASN A 5 -11.16 2.13 8.01
N TYR A 6 -9.83 2.08 8.09
CA TYR A 6 -9.05 1.00 7.48
C TYR A 6 -9.41 -0.39 8.03
N ARG A 7 -9.66 -0.49 9.35
CA ARG A 7 -10.10 -1.74 9.99
C ARG A 7 -11.40 -2.25 9.38
N ALA A 8 -12.42 -1.40 9.29
CA ALA A 8 -13.71 -1.79 8.70
C ALA A 8 -13.56 -2.23 7.23
N ASN A 9 -12.75 -1.54 6.43
CA ASN A 9 -12.50 -1.93 5.04
C ASN A 9 -11.90 -3.33 4.95
N VAL A 10 -10.87 -3.61 5.76
CA VAL A 10 -10.16 -4.90 5.76
C VAL A 10 -11.06 -6.03 6.30
N LEU A 11 -11.78 -5.79 7.40
CA LEU A 11 -12.72 -6.75 7.98
C LEU A 11 -13.85 -7.09 7.01
N ALA A 12 -14.42 -6.10 6.32
CA ALA A 12 -15.43 -6.33 5.29
C ALA A 12 -14.90 -7.18 4.13
N MET A 13 -13.68 -6.92 3.66
CA MET A 13 -13.06 -7.75 2.62
C MET A 13 -12.78 -9.18 3.11
N LYS A 14 -12.31 -9.35 4.35
CA LYS A 14 -12.12 -10.67 4.96
C LYS A 14 -13.44 -11.43 5.09
N ALA A 15 -14.52 -10.74 5.46
CA ALA A 15 -15.87 -11.29 5.54
C ALA A 15 -16.38 -11.81 4.19
N LEU A 16 -16.09 -11.07 3.12
CA LEU A 16 -16.40 -11.46 1.74
C LEU A 16 -15.51 -12.60 1.21
N GLY A 17 -14.55 -13.07 2.00
CA GLY A 17 -13.62 -14.12 1.60
C GLY A 17 -12.53 -13.66 0.63
N VAL A 18 -12.30 -12.35 0.51
CA VAL A 18 -11.22 -11.79 -0.32
C VAL A 18 -9.88 -12.37 0.15
N LYS A 19 -9.06 -12.77 -0.82
CA LYS A 19 -7.76 -13.39 -0.57
C LYS A 19 -6.58 -12.54 -1.07
N ALA A 20 -6.82 -11.66 -2.05
CA ALA A 20 -5.84 -10.74 -2.61
C ALA A 20 -6.48 -9.38 -2.88
N VAL A 21 -5.71 -8.33 -2.68
CA VAL A 21 -6.07 -6.94 -2.96
C VAL A 21 -4.93 -6.31 -3.76
N LEU A 22 -5.29 -5.77 -4.92
CA LEU A 22 -4.47 -4.84 -5.69
C LEU A 22 -5.03 -3.44 -5.46
N ALA A 23 -4.20 -2.51 -5.01
CA ALA A 23 -4.60 -1.13 -4.79
C ALA A 23 -3.73 -0.16 -5.59
N THR A 24 -4.26 1.04 -5.82
CA THR A 24 -3.51 2.15 -6.42
C THR A 24 -3.50 3.32 -5.46
N THR A 25 -2.43 4.10 -5.47
CA THR A 25 -2.29 5.28 -4.61
C THR A 25 -1.57 6.41 -5.34
N ALA A 26 -1.95 7.66 -5.06
CA ALA A 26 -1.26 8.85 -5.53
C ALA A 26 -0.14 9.21 -4.55
N THR A 27 1.03 9.56 -5.08
CA THR A 27 2.22 9.86 -4.26
C THR A 27 3.04 11.02 -4.79
N GLY A 28 3.65 11.76 -3.86
CA GLY A 28 4.72 12.70 -4.18
C GLY A 28 6.06 11.97 -4.26
N THR A 29 6.91 12.29 -5.23
CA THR A 29 8.26 11.72 -5.28
C THR A 29 9.22 12.40 -4.32
N LEU A 30 10.10 11.62 -3.71
CA LEU A 30 11.23 12.08 -2.90
C LEU A 30 12.55 12.10 -3.70
N ARG A 31 12.51 11.65 -4.97
CA ARG A 31 13.68 11.41 -5.84
C ARG A 31 13.52 12.10 -7.19
N GLN A 32 14.58 12.75 -7.67
CA GLN A 32 14.61 13.30 -9.04
C GLN A 32 14.49 12.22 -10.13
N THR A 33 14.90 10.98 -9.83
CA THR A 33 14.87 9.85 -10.76
C THR A 33 13.49 9.21 -10.91
N LEU A 34 12.50 9.61 -10.10
CA LEU A 34 11.12 9.13 -10.16
C LEU A 34 10.19 10.34 -10.44
N PRO A 35 10.19 10.89 -11.66
CA PRO A 35 9.38 12.07 -11.97
C PRO A 35 7.87 11.77 -11.93
N PRO A 36 7.01 12.80 -11.83
CA PRO A 36 5.57 12.67 -12.04
C PRO A 36 5.22 11.89 -13.31
N GLY A 37 4.21 11.03 -13.22
CA GLY A 37 3.81 10.08 -14.25
C GLY A 37 4.46 8.68 -14.11
N THR A 38 5.45 8.52 -13.22
CA THR A 38 6.08 7.21 -12.95
C THR A 38 5.10 6.29 -12.24
N LEU A 39 5.01 5.03 -12.69
CA LEU A 39 4.34 3.95 -11.98
C LEU A 39 5.37 3.14 -11.20
N LEU A 40 5.20 3.01 -9.89
CA LEU A 40 6.13 2.34 -8.99
C LEU A 40 5.42 1.17 -8.27
N VAL A 41 6.06 0.01 -8.23
CA VAL A 41 5.61 -1.13 -7.42
C VAL A 41 6.55 -1.26 -6.22
N PRO A 42 6.26 -0.59 -5.07
CA PRO A 42 7.16 -0.57 -3.93
C PRO A 42 7.27 -1.95 -3.28
N ASP A 43 8.41 -2.24 -2.66
CA ASP A 43 8.68 -3.44 -1.87
C ASP A 43 8.88 -3.15 -0.39
N GLN A 44 9.03 -1.88 0.00
CA GLN A 44 9.29 -1.45 1.36
C GLN A 44 8.38 -0.31 1.80
N LEU A 45 8.24 -0.16 3.12
CA LEU A 45 7.37 0.80 3.77
C LEU A 45 8.11 1.47 4.93
N LEU A 46 8.00 2.80 5.02
CA LEU A 46 8.29 3.56 6.22
C LEU A 46 6.99 4.20 6.71
N ASP A 47 6.39 3.67 7.78
CA ASP A 47 5.15 4.21 8.35
C ASP A 47 5.44 5.27 9.43
N LEU A 48 4.98 6.51 9.18
CA LEU A 48 5.14 7.66 10.07
C LEU A 48 3.79 8.16 10.60
N THR A 49 2.75 7.34 10.48
CA THR A 49 1.40 7.64 10.97
C THR A 49 1.32 7.51 12.49
N ARG A 50 0.34 8.19 13.10
CA ARG A 50 0.32 8.51 14.53
C ARG A 50 -1.07 8.41 15.16
N GLN A 51 -2.14 8.73 14.43
CA GLN A 51 -3.47 8.97 15.03
C GLN A 51 -4.51 7.91 14.66
N ARG A 52 -4.10 6.78 14.09
CA ARG A 52 -5.02 5.75 13.60
C ARG A 52 -4.63 4.36 14.11
N PRO A 53 -5.60 3.47 14.35
CA PRO A 53 -5.33 2.08 14.70
C PRO A 53 -4.45 1.40 13.66
N LEU A 54 -3.42 0.69 14.13
CA LEU A 54 -2.48 -0.06 13.29
C LEU A 54 -2.62 -1.59 13.43
N THR A 55 -3.65 -2.06 14.14
CA THR A 55 -3.95 -3.48 14.30
C THR A 55 -5.46 -3.75 14.21
N LEU A 56 -5.82 -4.97 13.80
CA LEU A 56 -7.16 -5.54 13.86
C LEU A 56 -7.49 -6.08 15.26
N PHE A 57 -6.46 -6.47 16.03
CA PHE A 57 -6.57 -7.10 17.33
C PHE A 57 -6.63 -6.06 18.46
N GLU A 58 -7.72 -5.27 18.47
CA GLU A 58 -7.98 -4.28 19.54
C GLU A 58 -8.94 -4.85 20.60
N GLY A 59 -8.74 -4.44 21.86
CA GLY A 59 -9.60 -4.82 22.99
C GLY A 59 -8.86 -5.61 24.07
N GLU A 60 -9.42 -5.68 25.27
CA GLU A 60 -8.80 -6.38 26.42
C GLU A 60 -8.72 -7.89 26.21
N ASP A 61 -9.71 -8.48 25.52
CA ASP A 61 -9.78 -9.91 25.25
C ASP A 61 -9.07 -10.32 23.94
N ALA A 62 -8.54 -9.34 23.18
CA ALA A 62 -7.88 -9.62 21.92
C ALA A 62 -6.52 -10.31 22.13
N PRO A 63 -6.18 -11.32 21.32
CA PRO A 63 -4.86 -11.92 21.37
C PRO A 63 -3.79 -10.91 20.95
N VAL A 64 -2.62 -10.97 21.58
CA VAL A 64 -1.47 -10.15 21.19
C VAL A 64 -0.83 -10.75 19.94
N VAL A 65 -0.86 -9.99 18.84
CA VAL A 65 -0.29 -10.39 17.55
C VAL A 65 0.85 -9.44 17.18
N HIS A 66 2.06 -9.99 17.05
CA HIS A 66 3.24 -9.32 16.51
C HIS A 66 3.45 -9.76 15.06
N ILE A 67 2.72 -9.14 14.14
CA ILE A 67 2.72 -9.56 12.74
C ILE A 67 4.07 -9.30 12.06
N ASP A 68 4.58 -10.27 11.29
CA ASP A 68 5.79 -10.08 10.48
C ASP A 68 5.46 -9.24 9.24
N LEU A 69 6.04 -8.03 9.20
CA LEU A 69 5.92 -7.06 8.12
C LEU A 69 7.25 -6.78 7.42
N THR A 70 8.24 -7.67 7.53
CA THR A 70 9.58 -7.54 6.90
C THR A 70 9.47 -7.16 5.42
N TYR A 71 8.49 -7.76 4.73
CA TYR A 71 8.06 -7.38 3.39
C TYR A 71 6.59 -7.00 3.44
N PRO A 72 6.25 -5.69 3.49
CA PRO A 72 4.88 -5.21 3.73
C PRO A 72 3.92 -5.55 2.58
N PHE A 73 4.44 -5.61 1.36
CA PHE A 73 3.68 -5.93 0.16
C PHE A 73 3.94 -7.38 -0.27
N CYS A 74 2.89 -8.08 -0.69
CA CYS A 74 2.94 -9.48 -1.08
C CYS A 74 3.91 -9.69 -2.26
N PRO A 75 4.98 -10.49 -2.11
CA PRO A 75 5.99 -10.66 -3.15
C PRO A 75 5.42 -11.28 -4.42
N GLU A 76 4.43 -12.16 -4.30
CA GLU A 76 3.78 -12.81 -5.42
C GLU A 76 2.88 -11.87 -6.22
N LEU A 77 2.05 -11.05 -5.54
CA LEU A 77 1.26 -10.03 -6.22
C LEU A 77 2.16 -8.99 -6.90
N ARG A 78 3.25 -8.58 -6.25
CA ARG A 78 4.24 -7.68 -6.87
C ARG A 78 4.83 -8.29 -8.13
N ARG A 79 5.28 -9.55 -8.08
CA ARG A 79 5.82 -10.27 -9.25
C ARG A 79 4.82 -10.27 -10.42
N ARG A 80 3.54 -10.52 -10.13
CA ARG A 80 2.47 -10.49 -11.14
C ARG A 80 2.24 -9.10 -11.71
N LEU A 81 2.24 -8.06 -10.89
CA LEU A 81 2.13 -6.67 -11.36
C LEU A 81 3.27 -6.32 -12.33
N ILE A 82 4.51 -6.70 -11.99
CA ILE A 82 5.68 -6.47 -12.87
C ILE A 82 5.55 -7.26 -14.17
N HIS A 83 5.14 -8.52 -14.11
CA HIS A 83 4.94 -9.35 -15.30
C HIS A 83 3.84 -8.80 -16.20
N ALA A 84 2.68 -8.47 -15.63
CA ALA A 84 1.56 -7.88 -16.37
C ALA A 84 1.93 -6.54 -17.01
N ALA A 85 2.73 -5.72 -16.34
CA ALA A 85 3.27 -4.50 -16.93
C ALA A 85 4.17 -4.79 -18.15
N GLN A 86 5.02 -5.83 -18.08
CA GLN A 86 5.83 -6.25 -19.21
C GLN A 86 4.99 -6.75 -20.39
N GLU A 87 3.97 -7.57 -20.14
CA GLU A 87 3.07 -8.10 -21.17
C GLU A 87 2.25 -7.01 -21.87
N THR A 88 1.83 -6.00 -21.11
CA THR A 88 1.08 -4.85 -21.63
C THR A 88 1.96 -3.76 -22.25
N GLY A 89 3.29 -3.88 -22.14
CA GLY A 89 4.25 -2.87 -22.59
C GLY A 89 4.24 -1.59 -21.76
N ILE A 90 3.61 -1.59 -20.58
CA ILE A 90 3.52 -0.44 -19.68
C ILE A 90 4.77 -0.40 -18.79
N GLN A 91 5.44 0.75 -18.76
CA GLN A 91 6.64 0.91 -17.93
C GLN A 91 6.27 1.06 -16.45
N VAL A 92 6.90 0.24 -15.62
CA VAL A 92 6.81 0.32 -14.15
C VAL A 92 8.20 0.20 -13.55
N VAL A 93 8.43 0.91 -12.44
CA VAL A 93 9.64 0.76 -11.61
C VAL A 93 9.37 -0.32 -10.57
N ASN A 94 10.27 -1.30 -10.50
CA ASN A 94 10.20 -2.40 -9.52
C ASN A 94 11.07 -2.08 -8.30
N GLY A 95 10.44 -2.01 -7.12
CA GLY A 95 11.12 -1.77 -5.86
C GLY A 95 11.18 -0.28 -5.51
N GLY A 96 11.25 -0.01 -4.22
CA GLY A 96 11.24 1.34 -3.65
C GLY A 96 10.55 1.38 -2.30
N CYS A 97 10.94 2.36 -1.49
CA CYS A 97 10.37 2.60 -0.17
C CYS A 97 9.22 3.63 -0.25
N TYR A 98 8.01 3.16 0.04
CA TYR A 98 6.84 4.00 0.23
C TYR A 98 6.85 4.58 1.65
N VAL A 99 6.90 5.90 1.78
CA VAL A 99 6.78 6.59 3.07
C VAL A 99 5.31 6.95 3.31
N CYS A 100 4.72 6.43 4.38
CA CYS A 100 3.35 6.74 4.76
C CYS A 100 3.31 7.86 5.81
N GLY A 101 2.92 9.06 5.41
CA GLY A 101 2.64 10.17 6.31
C GLY A 101 1.20 10.16 6.84
N GLU A 102 0.95 10.92 7.90
CA GLU A 102 -0.40 11.09 8.47
C GLU A 102 -1.34 11.88 7.54
N GLY A 103 -0.81 12.93 6.90
CA GLY A 103 -1.63 13.95 6.25
C GLY A 103 -2.45 14.80 7.24
N PRO A 104 -3.42 15.61 6.78
CA PRO A 104 -3.74 15.87 5.37
C PRO A 104 -2.79 16.89 4.72
N ARG A 105 -1.91 17.55 5.49
CA ARG A 105 -0.90 18.43 4.89
C ARG A 105 0.13 17.61 4.11
N TYR A 106 0.67 18.21 3.06
CA TYR A 106 1.92 17.74 2.48
C TYR A 106 3.09 17.94 3.46
N GLU A 107 4.19 17.27 3.14
CA GLU A 107 5.48 17.38 3.81
C GLU A 107 6.06 18.79 3.63
N THR A 108 6.85 19.23 4.61
CA THR A 108 7.75 20.38 4.43
C THR A 108 8.92 19.97 3.53
N ALA A 109 9.59 20.94 2.92
CA ALA A 109 10.79 20.66 2.11
C ALA A 109 11.91 19.98 2.91
N PHE A 110 12.02 20.28 4.20
CA PHE A 110 13.00 19.63 5.06
C PHE A 110 12.61 18.19 5.40
N GLU A 111 11.33 17.91 5.64
CA GLU A 111 10.83 16.53 5.78
C GLU A 111 11.13 15.72 4.51
N VAL A 112 10.81 16.24 3.32
CA VAL A 112 11.13 15.58 2.04
C VAL A 112 12.62 15.25 1.93
N LYS A 113 13.50 16.22 2.26
CA LYS A 113 14.95 16.02 2.25
C LYS A 113 15.39 14.91 3.20
N VAL A 114 14.89 14.90 4.43
CA VAL A 114 15.23 13.88 5.44
C VAL A 114 14.72 12.51 5.00
N LEU A 115 13.49 12.41 4.53
CA LEU A 115 12.90 11.15 4.07
C LEU A 115 13.69 10.57 2.89
N ALA A 116 14.10 11.40 1.93
CA ALA A 116 14.97 10.97 0.84
C ALA A 116 16.35 10.46 1.34
N GLN A 117 16.91 11.11 2.37
CA GLN A 117 18.18 10.68 2.99
C GLN A 117 18.04 9.34 3.74
N LEU A 118 16.87 9.06 4.31
CA LEU A 118 16.56 7.79 4.97
C LEU A 118 16.27 6.63 4.00
N GLY A 119 16.31 6.88 2.68
CA GLY A 119 16.03 5.86 1.68
C GLY A 119 14.60 5.87 1.16
N GLY A 120 13.74 6.80 1.58
CA GLY A 120 12.40 6.96 1.03
C GLY A 120 12.42 7.35 -0.45
N ASP A 121 11.49 6.79 -1.23
CA ASP A 121 11.40 7.04 -2.67
C ASP A 121 10.14 7.82 -3.06
N VAL A 122 9.02 7.48 -2.44
CA VAL A 122 7.73 8.16 -2.64
C VAL A 122 7.05 8.38 -1.31
N ALA A 123 6.25 9.43 -1.19
CA ALA A 123 5.45 9.75 -0.01
C ALA A 123 3.96 9.73 -0.36
N GLY A 124 3.19 9.04 0.47
CA GLY A 124 1.72 9.01 0.41
C GLY A 124 1.13 8.87 1.80
N MET A 125 -0.17 8.61 1.91
CA MET A 125 -0.88 8.74 3.20
C MET A 125 -1.76 7.54 3.58
N THR A 126 -1.88 6.51 2.73
CA THR A 126 -2.85 5.40 2.91
C THR A 126 -2.21 4.02 3.06
N ALA A 127 -1.30 3.65 2.16
CA ALA A 127 -0.87 2.25 2.01
C ALA A 127 -0.15 1.63 3.20
N GLY A 128 0.42 2.44 4.11
CA GLY A 128 1.14 1.92 5.28
C GLY A 128 0.25 1.14 6.24
N THR A 129 -0.88 1.76 6.62
CA THR A 129 -1.86 1.12 7.52
C THR A 129 -2.60 -0.01 6.81
N GLU A 130 -2.89 0.15 5.52
CA GLU A 130 -3.50 -0.94 4.72
C GLU A 130 -2.61 -2.19 4.70
N ALA A 131 -1.30 -2.04 4.43
CA ALA A 131 -0.38 -3.16 4.36
C ALA A 131 -0.33 -3.99 5.65
N THR A 132 -0.25 -3.32 6.81
CA THR A 132 -0.26 -3.98 8.11
C THR A 132 -1.56 -4.74 8.36
N LEU A 133 -2.70 -4.09 8.16
CA LEU A 133 -4.00 -4.69 8.46
C LEU A 133 -4.34 -5.84 7.50
N PHE A 134 -4.02 -5.71 6.21
CA PHE A 134 -4.19 -6.82 5.26
C PHE A 134 -3.30 -8.01 5.62
N ARG A 135 -2.08 -7.77 6.10
CA ARG A 135 -1.20 -8.85 6.57
C ARG A 135 -1.79 -9.56 7.79
N GLU A 136 -2.32 -8.83 8.76
CA GLU A 136 -3.03 -9.41 9.91
C GLU A 136 -4.30 -10.16 9.50
N ALA A 137 -4.98 -9.72 8.44
CA ALA A 137 -6.13 -10.41 7.90
C ALA A 137 -5.80 -11.66 7.06
N GLU A 138 -4.53 -12.06 6.93
CA GLU A 138 -4.09 -13.13 6.01
C GLU A 138 -4.53 -12.89 4.55
N ILE A 139 -4.50 -11.64 4.11
CA ILE A 139 -4.86 -11.20 2.75
C ILE A 139 -3.59 -10.72 2.04
N CYS A 140 -3.36 -11.23 0.82
CA CYS A 140 -2.27 -10.74 0.00
C CYS A 140 -2.56 -9.29 -0.43
N TYR A 141 -1.62 -8.37 -0.24
CA TYR A 141 -1.79 -6.96 -0.60
C TYR A 141 -0.58 -6.43 -1.35
N ALA A 142 -0.81 -5.77 -2.49
CA ALA A 142 0.23 -5.06 -3.22
C ALA A 142 -0.36 -3.81 -3.88
N ILE A 143 0.51 -2.85 -4.19
CA ILE A 143 0.10 -1.58 -4.77
C ILE A 143 0.87 -1.23 -6.04
N ILE A 144 0.22 -0.46 -6.91
CA ILE A 144 0.90 0.43 -7.84
C ILE A 144 0.79 1.86 -7.29
N SER A 145 1.93 2.47 -7.01
CA SER A 145 2.05 3.87 -6.62
C SER A 145 2.20 4.72 -7.88
N VAL A 146 1.25 5.63 -8.11
CA VAL A 146 1.32 6.62 -9.18
C VAL A 146 2.02 7.85 -8.61
N VAL A 147 3.19 8.19 -9.15
CA VAL A 147 3.89 9.42 -8.79
C VAL A 147 3.17 10.57 -9.47
N THR A 148 2.51 11.43 -8.70
CA THR A 148 1.63 12.48 -9.22
C THR A 148 2.28 13.85 -9.23
N ASN A 149 3.23 14.09 -8.32
CA ASN A 149 3.85 15.40 -8.15
C ASN A 149 5.25 15.27 -7.55
N TRP A 150 6.05 16.33 -7.69
CA TRP A 150 7.31 16.47 -6.96
C TRP A 150 7.03 16.61 -5.46
N GLY A 151 7.91 16.08 -4.61
CA GLY A 151 7.91 16.42 -3.19
C GLY A 151 8.20 17.91 -2.98
N ALA A 152 7.70 18.47 -1.87
CA ALA A 152 7.96 19.86 -1.50
C ALA A 152 9.46 20.20 -1.57
N GLY A 153 9.79 21.31 -2.24
CA GLY A 153 11.17 21.78 -2.40
C GLY A 153 11.99 21.08 -3.51
N LEU A 154 11.44 20.09 -4.21
CA LEU A 154 12.07 19.48 -5.39
C LEU A 154 11.67 20.17 -6.70
N SER A 155 10.63 21.00 -6.66
CA SER A 155 10.14 21.81 -7.78
C SER A 155 10.08 23.27 -7.36
N PRO A 156 10.39 24.23 -8.26
CA PRO A 156 10.21 25.66 -7.98
C PRO A 156 8.73 26.06 -7.96
N GLN A 157 7.83 25.26 -8.53
CA GLN A 157 6.38 25.50 -8.48
C GLN A 157 5.78 24.99 -7.15
N PRO A 158 4.81 25.71 -6.57
CA PRO A 158 4.01 25.20 -5.46
C PRO A 158 3.24 23.93 -5.85
N LEU A 159 3.01 23.05 -4.88
CA LEU A 159 2.19 21.84 -5.07
C LEU A 159 0.75 22.23 -5.35
N SER A 160 0.15 21.65 -6.38
CA SER A 160 -1.28 21.82 -6.67
C SER A 160 -2.04 20.50 -6.62
N HIS A 161 -3.25 20.53 -6.04
CA HIS A 161 -4.15 19.39 -6.10
C HIS A 161 -4.57 19.05 -7.54
N SER A 162 -4.69 20.06 -8.40
CA SER A 162 -5.07 19.86 -9.80
C SER A 162 -4.01 19.09 -10.61
N GLU A 163 -2.73 19.21 -10.25
CA GLU A 163 -1.66 18.42 -10.86
C GLU A 163 -1.83 16.93 -10.53
N VAL A 164 -2.20 16.65 -9.28
CA VAL A 164 -2.46 15.27 -8.82
C VAL A 164 -3.62 14.66 -9.59
N GLU A 165 -4.74 15.38 -9.71
CA GLU A 165 -5.92 14.93 -10.45
C GLU A 165 -5.61 14.67 -11.93
N ALA A 166 -4.85 15.56 -12.57
CA ALA A 166 -4.49 15.42 -13.98
C ALA A 166 -3.63 14.18 -14.23
N VAL A 167 -2.58 13.96 -13.43
CA VAL A 167 -1.71 12.78 -13.58
C VAL A 167 -2.47 11.50 -13.27
N MET A 168 -3.33 11.50 -12.24
CA MET A 168 -4.16 10.33 -11.94
C MET A 168 -5.12 10.00 -13.09
N ALA A 169 -5.79 11.00 -13.67
CA ALA A 169 -6.68 10.79 -14.81
C ALA A 169 -5.94 10.20 -16.03
N GLU A 170 -4.69 10.62 -16.26
CA GLU A 170 -3.85 10.07 -17.33
C GLU A 170 -3.39 8.63 -17.06
N LYS A 171 -3.01 8.32 -15.81
CA LYS A 171 -2.33 7.06 -15.48
C LYS A 171 -3.27 5.94 -15.01
N LEU A 172 -4.43 6.26 -14.47
CA LEU A 172 -5.38 5.24 -13.98
C LEU A 172 -5.80 4.22 -15.05
N PRO A 173 -6.05 4.58 -16.33
CA PRO A 173 -6.33 3.59 -17.36
C PRO A 173 -5.21 2.56 -17.55
N LEU A 174 -3.94 2.98 -17.44
CA LEU A 174 -2.79 2.08 -17.54
C LEU A 174 -2.71 1.13 -16.33
N VAL A 175 -2.95 1.66 -15.12
CA VAL A 175 -3.01 0.85 -13.90
C VAL A 175 -4.15 -0.18 -13.99
N ALA A 176 -5.32 0.22 -14.47
CA ALA A 176 -6.46 -0.66 -14.68
C ALA A 176 -6.11 -1.78 -15.67
N GLN A 177 -5.44 -1.47 -16.79
CA GLN A 177 -5.00 -2.47 -17.76
C GLN A 177 -4.02 -3.48 -17.14
N ILE A 178 -3.08 -3.04 -16.29
CA ILE A 178 -2.19 -3.96 -15.56
C ILE A 178 -3.00 -4.85 -14.61
N PHE A 179 -3.95 -4.28 -13.86
CA PHE A 179 -4.79 -5.05 -12.94
C PHE A 179 -5.64 -6.08 -13.67
N GLU A 180 -6.27 -5.70 -14.78
CA GLU A 180 -7.05 -6.61 -15.64
C GLU A 180 -6.19 -7.78 -16.14
N GLN A 181 -4.96 -7.51 -16.56
CA GLN A 181 -4.01 -8.54 -16.98
C GLN A 181 -3.64 -9.48 -15.82
N VAL A 182 -3.39 -8.96 -14.61
CA VAL A 182 -3.14 -9.79 -13.42
C VAL A 182 -4.36 -10.65 -13.08
N ILE A 183 -5.57 -10.08 -13.13
CA ILE A 183 -6.83 -10.75 -12.79
C ILE A 183 -7.14 -11.85 -13.80
N ALA A 184 -6.95 -11.60 -15.09
CA ALA A 184 -7.25 -12.56 -16.16
C ALA A 184 -6.40 -13.84 -16.06
N GLY A 185 -5.15 -13.71 -15.61
CA GLY A 185 -4.23 -14.84 -15.39
C GLY A 185 -4.13 -15.31 -13.93
N PHE A 186 -5.08 -14.93 -13.07
CA PHE A 186 -4.94 -15.16 -11.63
C PHE A 186 -5.26 -16.59 -11.21
N ASP A 187 -4.23 -17.42 -11.08
CA ASP A 187 -4.24 -18.64 -10.27
C ASP A 187 -3.82 -18.29 -8.84
N PHE A 188 -4.66 -18.57 -7.85
CA PHE A 188 -4.37 -18.24 -6.46
C PHE A 188 -3.26 -19.15 -5.93
N PRO A 189 -1.99 -18.70 -5.80
CA PRO A 189 -0.93 -19.58 -5.36
C PRO A 189 -0.92 -19.63 -3.84
N ASP A 190 -0.37 -20.71 -3.28
CA ASP A 190 -0.08 -20.78 -1.86
C ASP A 190 0.97 -19.71 -1.51
N CYS A 191 0.58 -18.72 -0.70
CA CYS A 191 1.39 -17.56 -0.39
C CYS A 191 1.60 -17.44 1.12
N PRO A 192 2.83 -17.14 1.61
CA PRO A 192 3.08 -16.94 3.04
C PRO A 192 2.19 -15.86 3.69
N CYS A 193 1.72 -14.88 2.91
CA CYS A 193 0.79 -13.86 3.42
C CYS A 193 -0.54 -14.46 3.91
N GLN A 194 -0.96 -15.61 3.38
CA GLN A 194 -2.21 -16.28 3.77
C GLN A 194 -2.07 -17.13 5.04
N HIS A 195 -0.84 -17.30 5.52
CA HIS A 195 -0.50 -18.07 6.72
C HIS A 195 0.19 -17.19 7.75
N SER A 196 0.07 -15.86 7.63
CA SER A 196 0.76 -14.91 8.50
C SER A 196 0.38 -15.03 9.97
N LEU A 197 -0.75 -15.67 10.29
CA LEU A 197 -1.18 -15.96 11.66
C LEU A 197 -0.88 -17.39 12.14
N GLU A 198 -0.22 -18.23 11.33
CA GLU A 198 -0.02 -19.65 11.65
C GLU A 198 0.65 -19.87 13.02
N THR A 199 1.65 -19.05 13.35
CA THR A 199 2.35 -19.11 14.65
C THR A 199 1.45 -18.79 15.86
N TYR A 200 0.34 -18.09 15.65
CA TYR A 200 -0.65 -17.75 16.69
C TYR A 200 -1.77 -18.81 16.83
N GLY A 201 -1.74 -19.85 15.99
CA GLY A 201 -2.72 -20.93 15.98
C GLY A 201 -4.16 -20.45 15.72
N GLU A 202 -5.14 -21.25 16.17
CA GLU A 202 -6.55 -20.94 15.94
C GLU A 202 -7.08 -19.77 16.78
N ASN A 203 -6.37 -19.32 17.81
CA ASN A 203 -6.85 -18.24 18.68
C ASN A 203 -7.02 -16.91 17.92
N ALA A 204 -5.97 -16.46 17.23
CA ALA A 204 -6.01 -15.22 16.43
C ALA A 204 -7.01 -15.32 15.27
N ARG A 205 -7.07 -16.46 14.59
CA ARG A 205 -8.03 -16.69 13.50
C ARG A 205 -9.47 -16.74 13.99
N ALA A 206 -9.72 -17.36 15.16
CA ALA A 206 -11.04 -17.40 15.77
C ALA A 206 -11.50 -16.00 16.20
N TRP A 207 -10.60 -15.20 16.78
CA TRP A 207 -10.86 -13.81 17.12
C TRP A 207 -11.30 -13.01 15.88
N LEU A 208 -10.53 -13.05 14.79
CA LEU A 208 -10.90 -12.36 13.54
C LEU A 208 -12.24 -12.83 12.97
N ARG A 209 -12.56 -14.13 13.06
CA ARG A 209 -13.87 -14.64 12.61
C ARG A 209 -15.02 -14.11 13.47
N ALA A 210 -14.80 -13.97 14.78
CA ALA A 210 -15.78 -13.38 15.69
C ALA A 210 -16.01 -11.89 15.38
N GLU A 211 -14.93 -11.12 15.19
CA GLU A 211 -15.00 -9.68 14.84
C GLU A 211 -15.76 -9.40 13.53
N ILE A 212 -15.72 -10.34 12.59
CA ILE A 212 -16.43 -10.24 11.30
C ILE A 212 -17.93 -10.54 11.43
N SER A 213 -18.32 -11.33 12.45
CA SER A 213 -19.69 -11.83 12.61
C SER A 213 -20.61 -10.85 13.35
N VAL A 214 -20.08 -9.71 13.78
CA VAL A 214 -20.77 -8.62 14.51
C VAL A 214 -21.14 -7.50 13.54
#